data_AF-A0A3N5GEB6-F1
#
_entry.id   AF-A0A3N5GEB6-F1
#
_cell.length_a   1.000
_cell.length_b   1.000
_cell.length_c   1.000
_cell.angle_alpha   90.00
_cell.angle_beta   90.00
_cell.angle_gamma   90.00
#
_symmetry.space_group_name_H-M   'P 1'
#
loop_
_entity.id
_entity.type
_entity.pdbx_description
1 polymer ?
#
loop_
_entity_poly.entity_id
_entity_poly.type
_entity_poly.pdbx_seq_one_letter_code
_entity_poly.pdbx_strand_id
1 'polypeptide(L)'
;RACLVEPLPADAASFAARVADTRTRLNLVGQELARTVAEILAEHAAVVRRLGAARAFAPASADIEAQLQALMPRRFVTATPAAQLRHLPRYLRAIGLRLDKLRNDPARDGQKLAEIAPLQQAWRRLAAQRRGQADAQLEDLRWLLEELRVSLFAQELRTPTPVSVKRVRKALDSLRG
;
A
#
# COMPACT_ATOMS: atom_id res chain seq x y z
N ARG A 1 9.07 17.08 3.31
CA ARG A 1 10.21 18.02 3.13
C ARG A 1 9.97 19.27 4.00
N ALA A 2 10.11 19.17 5.32
CA ALA A 2 9.75 20.28 6.23
C ALA A 2 10.79 21.42 6.24
N CYS A 3 12.07 21.11 6.01
CA CYS A 3 13.18 22.06 6.14
C CYS A 3 13.76 22.53 4.79
N LEU A 4 13.38 21.89 3.67
CA LEU A 4 13.95 22.12 2.34
C LEU A 4 12.97 22.89 1.43
N VAL A 5 12.32 23.92 1.99
CA VAL A 5 11.43 24.80 1.25
C VAL A 5 12.23 26.01 0.79
N GLU A 6 12.18 26.31 -0.51
CA GLU A 6 12.85 27.48 -1.10
C GLU A 6 12.26 28.80 -0.58
N PRO A 7 13.08 29.87 -0.44
CA PRO A 7 14.53 29.89 -0.66
C PRO A 7 15.27 29.17 0.48
N LEU A 8 16.33 28.43 0.13
CA LEU A 8 17.24 27.85 1.12
C LEU A 8 18.00 28.96 1.88
N PRO A 9 18.31 28.76 3.17
CA PRO A 9 19.08 29.74 3.95
C PRO A 9 20.46 29.95 3.33
N ALA A 10 20.83 31.21 3.11
CA ALA A 10 22.08 31.61 2.44
C ALA A 10 23.18 32.02 3.43
N ASP A 11 22.86 32.16 4.71
CA ASP A 11 23.78 32.58 5.77
C ASP A 11 23.48 31.90 7.12
N ALA A 12 24.35 32.10 8.10
CA ALA A 12 24.22 31.49 9.42
C ALA A 12 22.97 31.95 10.17
N ALA A 13 22.54 33.20 10.00
CA ALA A 13 21.37 33.76 10.70
C ALA A 13 20.06 33.17 10.14
N SER A 14 19.92 33.13 8.83
CA SER A 14 18.79 32.51 8.12
C SER A 14 18.75 31.00 8.34
N PHE A 15 19.91 30.32 8.48
CA PHE A 15 19.97 28.92 8.87
C PHE A 15 19.45 28.71 10.31
N ALA A 16 19.93 29.50 11.28
CA ALA A 16 19.49 29.41 12.67
C ALA A 16 17.98 29.68 12.81
N ALA A 17 17.46 30.69 12.10
CA ALA A 17 16.03 30.98 12.04
C ALA A 17 15.24 29.80 11.45
N ARG A 18 15.73 29.17 10.38
CA ARG A 18 15.10 27.97 9.78
C ARG A 18 15.09 26.80 10.76
N VAL A 19 16.19 26.56 11.48
CA VAL A 19 16.26 25.49 12.50
C VAL A 19 15.25 25.74 13.62
N ALA A 20 15.16 26.98 14.12
CA ALA A 20 14.22 27.34 15.18
C ALA A 20 12.76 27.14 14.73
N ASP A 21 12.39 27.61 13.54
CA ASP A 21 11.03 27.49 12.98
C ASP A 21 10.63 26.04 12.71
N THR A 22 11.59 25.23 12.22
CA THR A 22 11.28 23.86 11.78
C THR A 22 11.39 22.81 12.86
N ARG A 23 12.03 23.10 14.01
CA ARG A 23 12.25 22.11 15.10
C ARG A 23 10.94 21.51 15.61
N THR A 24 9.95 22.33 15.93
CA THR A 24 8.65 21.86 16.43
C THR A 24 7.92 21.05 15.36
N ARG A 25 7.94 21.52 14.10
CA ARG A 25 7.32 20.83 12.96
C ARG A 25 7.98 19.48 12.69
N LEU A 26 9.31 19.38 12.81
CA LEU A 26 10.06 18.14 12.63
C LEU A 26 9.67 17.12 13.70
N ASN A 27 9.57 17.54 14.97
CA ASN A 27 9.12 16.68 16.06
C ASN A 27 7.71 16.14 15.81
N LEU A 28 6.77 17.00 15.41
CA LEU A 28 5.39 16.58 15.10
C LEU A 28 5.35 15.58 13.94
N VAL A 29 6.08 15.84 12.85
CA VAL A 29 6.15 14.91 11.71
C VAL A 29 6.79 13.58 12.12
N GLY A 30 7.83 13.61 12.96
CA GLY A 30 8.47 12.41 13.49
C GLY A 30 7.53 11.57 14.35
N GLN A 31 6.74 12.21 15.22
CA GLN A 31 5.75 11.54 16.06
C GLN A 31 4.62 10.91 15.23
N GLU A 32 4.09 11.63 14.24
CA GLU A 32 3.05 11.10 13.34
C GLU A 32 3.56 9.92 12.51
N LEU A 33 4.80 10.01 12.02
CA LEU A 33 5.43 8.90 11.32
C LEU A 33 5.62 7.69 12.25
N ALA A 34 6.11 7.91 13.47
CA ALA A 34 6.31 6.84 14.46
C ALA A 34 4.99 6.15 14.82
N ARG A 35 3.91 6.92 15.04
CA ARG A 35 2.56 6.39 15.28
C ARG A 35 2.07 5.55 14.10
N THR A 36 2.20 6.08 12.88
CA THR A 36 1.79 5.37 11.66
C THR A 36 2.58 4.06 11.51
N VAL A 37 3.90 4.08 11.73
CA VAL A 37 4.74 2.88 11.64
C VAL A 37 4.38 1.86 12.72
N ALA A 38 4.11 2.29 13.96
CA ALA A 38 3.66 1.41 15.03
C ALA A 38 2.34 0.71 14.67
N GLU A 39 1.38 1.45 14.11
CA GLU A 39 0.11 0.89 13.63
C GLU A 39 0.34 -0.12 12.49
N ILE A 40 1.19 0.20 11.51
CA ILE A 40 1.53 -0.73 10.41
C ILE A 40 2.09 -2.04 10.96
N LEU A 41 3.05 -1.97 11.88
CA LEU A 41 3.69 -3.15 12.44
C LEU A 41 2.73 -4.00 13.27
N ALA A 42 1.83 -3.36 14.03
CA ALA A 42 0.79 -4.06 14.80
C ALA A 42 -0.18 -4.82 13.88
N GLU A 43 -0.68 -4.17 12.82
CA GLU A 43 -1.58 -4.80 11.85
C GLU A 43 -0.88 -5.91 11.08
N HIS A 44 0.38 -5.70 10.67
CA HIS A 44 1.18 -6.73 9.99
C HIS A 44 1.36 -7.97 10.87
N ALA A 45 1.74 -7.79 12.14
CA ALA A 45 1.90 -8.89 13.08
C ALA A 45 0.58 -9.65 13.31
N ALA A 46 -0.54 -8.94 13.40
CA ALA A 46 -1.86 -9.54 13.54
C ALA A 46 -2.24 -10.38 12.32
N VAL A 47 -2.00 -9.89 11.10
CA VAL A 47 -2.27 -10.61 9.85
C VAL A 47 -1.38 -11.85 9.72
N VAL A 48 -0.07 -11.73 9.95
CA VAL A 48 0.87 -12.86 9.84
C VAL A 48 0.49 -13.99 10.80
N ARG A 49 0.12 -13.66 12.04
CA ARG A 49 -0.33 -14.65 13.03
C ARG A 49 -1.57 -15.42 12.54
N ARG A 50 -2.50 -14.74 11.89
CA ARG A 50 -3.76 -15.32 11.40
C ARG A 50 -3.59 -16.11 10.11
N LEU A 51 -2.65 -15.71 9.25
CA LEU A 51 -2.37 -16.36 7.97
C LEU A 51 -1.94 -17.82 8.12
N GLY A 52 -1.22 -18.16 9.20
CA GLY A 52 -0.83 -19.54 9.50
C GLY A 52 -2.02 -20.52 9.53
N ALA A 53 -3.15 -20.09 10.09
CA ALA A 53 -4.37 -20.90 10.16
C ALA A 53 -5.16 -20.95 8.83
N ALA A 54 -4.85 -20.07 7.88
CA ALA A 54 -5.53 -20.00 6.58
C ALA A 54 -4.90 -20.90 5.51
N ARG A 55 -3.80 -21.60 5.81
CA ARG A 55 -3.06 -22.45 4.85
C ARG A 55 -3.92 -23.52 4.15
N ALA A 56 -5.01 -23.97 4.76
CA ALA A 56 -5.99 -24.85 4.13
C ALA A 56 -6.64 -24.24 2.87
N PHE A 57 -6.66 -22.91 2.77
CA PHE A 57 -7.14 -22.15 1.62
C PHE A 57 -5.95 -21.70 0.75
N ALA A 58 -5.29 -22.66 0.10
CA ALA A 58 -4.00 -22.44 -0.57
C ALA A 58 -4.00 -21.25 -1.57
N PRO A 59 -5.01 -21.06 -2.46
CA PRO A 59 -5.00 -19.93 -3.39
C PRO A 59 -5.08 -18.57 -2.69
N ALA A 60 -5.93 -18.46 -1.68
CA ALA A 60 -6.12 -17.22 -0.93
C ALA A 60 -4.88 -16.90 -0.08
N SER A 61 -4.32 -17.91 0.59
CA SER A 61 -3.11 -17.74 1.40
C SER A 61 -1.91 -17.31 0.55
N ALA A 62 -1.68 -17.95 -0.60
CA ALA A 62 -0.59 -17.58 -1.50
C ALA A 62 -0.72 -16.14 -2.03
N ASP A 63 -1.94 -15.72 -2.38
CA ASP A 63 -2.20 -14.34 -2.80
C ASP A 63 -1.97 -13.32 -1.66
N ILE A 64 -2.39 -13.66 -0.43
CA ILE A 64 -2.17 -12.81 0.75
C ILE A 64 -0.68 -12.70 1.10
N GLU A 65 0.06 -13.81 1.04
CA GLU A 65 1.52 -13.82 1.26
C GLU A 65 2.23 -12.90 0.24
N ALA A 66 1.87 -13.01 -1.04
CA ALA A 66 2.42 -12.15 -2.08
C ALA A 66 2.05 -10.66 -1.86
N GLN A 67 0.81 -10.38 -1.43
CA GLN A 67 0.39 -9.02 -1.09
C GLN A 67 1.18 -8.45 0.09
N LEU A 68 1.39 -9.23 1.15
CA LEU A 68 2.16 -8.82 2.32
C LEU A 68 3.61 -8.51 1.96
N GLN A 69 4.26 -9.37 1.18
CA GLN A 69 5.63 -9.13 0.72
C GLN A 69 5.76 -7.83 -0.09
N ALA A 70 4.75 -7.52 -0.90
CA ALA A 70 4.73 -6.30 -1.70
C ALA A 70 4.44 -5.03 -0.87
N LEU A 71 3.64 -5.12 0.19
CA LEU A 71 3.32 -4.00 1.08
C LEU A 71 4.42 -3.75 2.12
N MET A 72 5.12 -4.81 2.54
CA MET A 72 6.07 -4.81 3.65
C MET A 72 7.48 -5.29 3.23
N PRO A 73 8.14 -4.65 2.23
CA PRO A 73 9.54 -4.96 1.95
C PRO A 73 10.44 -4.57 3.13
N ARG A 74 11.67 -5.11 3.18
CA ARG A 74 12.64 -4.87 4.28
C ARG A 74 12.82 -3.40 4.69
N ARG A 75 12.68 -2.48 3.73
CA ARG A 75 12.81 -1.02 3.94
C ARG A 75 11.51 -0.27 3.64
N PHE A 76 10.35 -0.84 3.95
CA PHE A 76 9.03 -0.28 3.56
C PHE A 76 8.85 1.19 3.94
N VAL A 77 9.38 1.64 5.09
CA VAL A 77 9.27 3.04 5.53
C VAL A 77 9.89 4.02 4.55
N THR A 78 11.02 3.67 3.92
CA THR A 78 11.69 4.54 2.95
C THR A 78 11.39 4.18 1.50
N ALA A 79 10.98 2.93 1.24
CA ALA A 79 10.65 2.44 -0.09
C ALA A 79 9.21 2.80 -0.52
N THR A 80 8.32 3.05 0.43
CA THR A 80 6.92 3.40 0.15
C THR A 80 6.77 4.92 0.02
N PRO A 81 6.11 5.44 -1.03
CA PRO A 81 5.78 6.86 -1.10
C PRO A 81 5.04 7.33 0.15
N ALA A 82 5.37 8.52 0.66
CA ALA A 82 4.77 9.05 1.89
C ALA A 82 3.23 9.10 1.84
N ALA A 83 2.66 9.40 0.66
CA ALA A 83 1.22 9.41 0.45
C ALA A 83 0.57 8.02 0.60
N GLN A 84 1.32 6.95 0.39
CA GLN A 84 0.84 5.56 0.46
C GLN A 84 1.17 4.91 1.79
N LEU A 85 2.25 5.33 2.45
CA LEU A 85 2.63 4.84 3.78
C LEU A 85 1.49 4.97 4.79
N ARG A 86 0.79 6.12 4.80
CA ARG A 86 -0.40 6.36 5.65
C ARG A 86 -1.58 5.42 5.38
N HIS A 87 -1.61 4.75 4.23
CA HIS A 87 -2.68 3.84 3.84
C HIS A 87 -2.34 2.37 4.13
N LEU A 88 -1.09 2.04 4.42
CA LEU A 88 -0.67 0.67 4.76
C LEU A 88 -1.49 0.05 5.91
N PRO A 89 -1.80 0.75 7.04
CA PRO A 89 -2.65 0.17 8.07
C PRO A 89 -4.01 -0.28 7.54
N ARG A 90 -4.62 0.50 6.64
CA ARG A 90 -5.92 0.16 6.04
C ARG A 90 -5.81 -1.05 5.11
N TYR A 91 -4.75 -1.14 4.30
CA TYR A 91 -4.55 -2.31 3.45
C TYR A 91 -4.32 -3.58 4.27
N LEU A 92 -3.56 -3.50 5.36
CA LEU A 92 -3.35 -4.63 6.27
C LEU A 92 -4.64 -5.04 7.00
N ARG A 93 -5.44 -4.07 7.48
CA ARG A 93 -6.78 -4.35 8.03
C ARG A 93 -7.69 -5.02 7.00
N ALA A 94 -7.63 -4.62 5.74
CA ALA A 94 -8.41 -5.25 4.66
C ALA A 94 -8.03 -6.73 4.47
N ILE A 95 -6.74 -7.07 4.58
CA ILE A 95 -6.27 -8.45 4.59
C ILE A 95 -6.83 -9.20 5.81
N GLY A 96 -6.80 -8.58 7.00
CA GLY A 96 -7.41 -9.14 8.20
C GLY A 96 -8.88 -9.50 7.99
N LEU A 97 -9.68 -8.55 7.48
CA LEU A 97 -11.09 -8.77 7.19
C LEU A 97 -11.32 -9.84 6.13
N ARG A 98 -10.45 -9.91 5.11
CA ARG A 98 -10.48 -10.99 4.12
C ARG A 98 -10.30 -12.34 4.79
N LEU A 99 -9.30 -12.47 5.67
CA LEU A 99 -9.03 -13.71 6.41
C LEU A 99 -10.20 -14.13 7.31
N ASP A 100 -10.93 -13.16 7.89
CA ASP A 100 -12.14 -13.46 8.69
C ASP A 100 -13.26 -14.01 7.81
N LYS A 101 -13.50 -13.37 6.66
CA LYS A 101 -14.56 -13.77 5.72
C LYS A 101 -14.22 -15.07 4.97
N LEU A 102 -12.95 -15.29 4.68
CA LEU A 102 -12.45 -16.48 3.96
C LEU A 102 -12.84 -17.77 4.66
N ARG A 103 -12.80 -17.80 6.00
CA ARG A 103 -13.17 -18.99 6.78
C ARG A 103 -14.65 -19.33 6.67
N ASN A 104 -15.49 -18.32 6.53
CA ASN A 104 -16.94 -18.47 6.49
C ASN A 104 -17.47 -18.73 5.07
N ASP A 105 -16.85 -18.10 4.06
CA ASP A 105 -17.26 -18.24 2.66
C ASP A 105 -16.05 -18.28 1.70
N PRO A 106 -15.37 -19.44 1.61
CA PRO A 106 -14.22 -19.60 0.73
C PRO A 106 -14.57 -19.45 -0.76
N ALA A 107 -15.78 -19.84 -1.16
CA ALA A 107 -16.23 -19.76 -2.54
C ALA A 107 -16.33 -18.30 -3.01
N ARG A 108 -16.87 -17.42 -2.15
CA ARG A 108 -16.95 -15.98 -2.42
C ARG A 108 -15.58 -15.32 -2.48
N ASP A 109 -14.64 -15.74 -1.65
CA ASP A 109 -13.25 -15.27 -1.76
C ASP A 109 -12.64 -15.67 -3.12
N GLY A 110 -12.82 -16.94 -3.51
CA GLY A 110 -12.36 -17.47 -4.79
C GLY A 110 -12.90 -16.70 -6.00
N GLN A 111 -14.19 -16.34 -6.00
CA GLN A 111 -14.79 -15.49 -7.05
C GLN A 111 -14.08 -14.13 -7.15
N LYS A 112 -13.89 -13.44 -6.02
CA LYS A 112 -13.22 -12.13 -5.97
C LYS A 112 -11.74 -12.21 -6.36
N LEU A 113 -11.07 -13.29 -5.96
CA LEU A 113 -9.69 -13.57 -6.37
C LEU A 113 -9.59 -13.76 -7.89
N ALA A 114 -10.54 -14.47 -8.49
CA ALA A 114 -10.60 -14.65 -9.94
C ALA A 114 -10.81 -13.32 -10.71
N GLU A 115 -11.48 -12.34 -10.12
CA GLU A 115 -11.63 -11.01 -10.71
C GLU A 115 -10.31 -10.21 -10.75
N ILE A 116 -9.50 -10.29 -9.69
CA ILE A 116 -8.29 -9.47 -9.55
C ILE A 116 -7.01 -10.13 -10.08
N ALA A 117 -6.92 -11.46 -10.04
CA ALA A 117 -5.72 -12.20 -10.43
C ALA A 117 -5.24 -11.89 -11.87
N PRO A 118 -6.12 -11.79 -12.90
CA PRO A 118 -5.69 -11.41 -14.26
C PRO A 118 -5.09 -10.00 -14.33
N LEU A 119 -5.61 -9.06 -13.54
CA LEU A 119 -5.14 -7.68 -13.49
C LEU A 119 -3.74 -7.59 -12.88
N GLN A 120 -3.51 -8.34 -11.80
CA GLN A 120 -2.21 -8.42 -11.14
C GLN A 120 -1.18 -9.10 -12.03
N GLN A 121 -1.56 -10.17 -12.73
CA GLN A 121 -0.68 -10.83 -13.68
C GLN A 121 -0.30 -9.88 -14.83
N ALA A 122 -1.27 -9.11 -15.35
CA ALA A 122 -1.01 -8.10 -16.36
C ALA A 122 -0.06 -7.00 -15.87
N TRP A 123 -0.28 -6.49 -14.66
CA TRP A 123 0.62 -5.52 -14.02
C TRP A 123 2.04 -6.08 -13.83
N ARG A 124 2.18 -7.31 -13.31
CA ARG A 124 3.48 -7.98 -13.14
C ARG A 124 4.24 -8.11 -14.46
N ARG A 125 3.55 -8.44 -15.56
CA ARG A 125 4.15 -8.53 -16.90
C ARG A 125 4.66 -7.17 -17.37
N LEU A 126 3.87 -6.11 -17.21
CA LEU A 126 4.30 -4.74 -17.55
C LEU A 126 5.50 -4.32 -16.70
N ALA A 127 5.47 -4.57 -15.39
CA ALA A 127 6.57 -4.26 -14.50
C ALA A 127 7.88 -4.96 -14.88
N ALA A 128 7.80 -6.24 -15.27
CA ALA A 128 8.97 -6.97 -15.76
C ALA A 128 9.55 -6.37 -17.05
N GLN A 129 8.70 -5.88 -17.96
CA GLN A 129 9.14 -5.23 -19.21
C GLN A 129 9.89 -3.92 -18.95
N ARG A 130 9.55 -3.18 -17.87
CA ARG A 130 10.26 -1.95 -17.48
C ARG A 130 11.63 -2.21 -16.88
N ARG A 131 12.01 -3.46 -16.58
CA ARG A 131 13.34 -3.85 -16.05
C ARG A 131 13.80 -3.01 -14.84
N GLY A 132 12.87 -2.61 -13.97
CA GLY A 132 13.18 -1.80 -12.79
C GLY A 132 13.40 -0.31 -13.06
N GLN A 133 13.17 0.17 -14.29
CA GLN A 133 13.08 1.61 -14.56
C GLN A 133 11.88 2.21 -13.82
N ALA A 134 12.08 3.40 -13.27
CA ALA A 134 11.01 4.13 -12.60
C ALA A 134 9.93 4.51 -13.63
N ASP A 135 8.71 4.06 -13.36
CA ASP A 135 7.52 4.34 -14.18
C ASP A 135 6.40 4.75 -13.22
N ALA A 136 6.14 6.06 -13.12
CA ALA A 136 5.19 6.60 -12.18
C ALA A 136 3.76 6.09 -12.43
N GLN A 137 3.37 5.87 -13.69
CA GLN A 137 2.03 5.39 -14.01
C GLN A 137 1.87 3.91 -13.64
N LEU A 138 2.93 3.11 -13.80
CA LEU A 138 2.96 1.73 -13.33
C LEU A 138 2.90 1.64 -11.81
N GLU A 139 3.54 2.58 -11.09
CA GLU A 139 3.44 2.71 -9.64
C GLU A 139 2.03 3.13 -9.20
N ASP A 140 1.41 4.10 -9.87
CA ASP A 140 0.02 4.48 -9.60
C ASP A 140 -0.94 3.30 -9.79
N LEU A 141 -0.73 2.50 -10.85
CA LEU A 141 -1.51 1.29 -11.09
C LEU A 141 -1.29 0.23 -10.00
N ARG A 142 -0.06 0.11 -9.46
CA ARG A 142 0.24 -0.78 -8.33
C ARG A 142 -0.62 -0.42 -7.12
N TRP A 143 -0.78 0.86 -6.81
CA TRP A 143 -1.60 1.32 -5.68
C TRP A 143 -3.10 1.22 -5.98
N LEU A 144 -3.50 1.44 -7.23
CA LEU A 144 -4.89 1.23 -7.67
C LEU A 144 -5.34 -0.23 -7.48
N LEU A 145 -4.43 -1.20 -7.62
CA LEU A 145 -4.70 -2.60 -7.31
C LEU A 145 -4.97 -2.83 -5.81
N GLU A 146 -4.29 -2.12 -4.91
CA GLU A 146 -4.58 -2.22 -3.46
C GLU A 146 -5.95 -1.64 -3.12
N GLU A 147 -6.33 -0.52 -3.75
CA GLU A 147 -7.67 0.02 -3.58
C GLU A 147 -8.75 -0.94 -4.09
N LEU A 148 -8.50 -1.61 -5.23
CA LEU A 148 -9.40 -2.66 -5.72
C LEU A 148 -9.52 -3.82 -4.72
N ARG A 149 -8.40 -4.23 -4.08
CA ARG A 149 -8.43 -5.27 -3.03
C ARG A 149 -9.31 -4.85 -1.85
N VAL A 150 -9.20 -3.60 -1.39
CA VAL A 150 -10.09 -3.08 -0.34
C VAL A 150 -11.55 -3.13 -0.78
N SER A 151 -11.86 -2.66 -1.99
CA SER A 151 -13.23 -2.71 -2.55
C SER A 151 -13.80 -4.12 -2.69
N LEU A 152 -12.97 -5.11 -3.02
CA LEU A 152 -13.42 -6.50 -3.17
C LEU A 152 -13.59 -7.19 -1.81
N PHE A 153 -12.60 -7.09 -0.92
CA PHE A 153 -12.54 -7.94 0.28
C PHE A 153 -13.02 -7.24 1.56
N ALA A 154 -12.97 -5.91 1.62
CA ALA A 154 -13.17 -5.13 2.84
C ALA A 154 -13.94 -3.81 2.59
N GLN A 155 -15.12 -3.92 1.96
CA GLN A 155 -15.97 -2.77 1.60
C GLN A 155 -16.27 -1.81 2.77
N GLU A 156 -16.37 -2.34 3.98
CA GLU A 156 -16.60 -1.58 5.22
C GLU A 156 -15.50 -0.55 5.52
N LEU A 157 -14.26 -0.78 5.09
CA LEU A 157 -13.15 0.16 5.31
C LEU A 157 -13.21 1.39 4.40
N ARG A 158 -14.08 1.36 3.39
CA ARG A 158 -14.20 2.36 2.32
C ARG A 158 -12.88 2.58 1.56
N THR A 159 -12.98 3.22 0.40
CA THR A 159 -11.82 3.63 -0.40
C THR A 159 -11.83 5.16 -0.51
N PRO A 160 -10.67 5.83 -0.47
CA PRO A 160 -10.59 7.28 -0.69
C PRO A 160 -11.15 7.69 -2.05
N THR A 161 -11.15 6.77 -3.01
CA THR A 161 -11.73 6.95 -4.33
C THR A 161 -12.36 5.63 -4.77
N PRO A 162 -13.58 5.63 -5.34
CA PRO A 162 -14.19 4.40 -5.85
C PRO A 162 -13.32 3.72 -6.92
N VAL A 163 -13.01 2.45 -6.71
CA VAL A 163 -12.25 1.60 -7.64
C VAL A 163 -13.07 0.37 -8.00
N SER A 164 -12.96 -0.03 -9.27
CA SER A 164 -13.61 -1.21 -9.83
C SER A 164 -12.68 -1.93 -10.80
N VAL A 165 -12.97 -3.19 -11.09
CA VAL A 165 -12.26 -3.99 -12.11
C VAL A 165 -12.18 -3.23 -13.44
N LYS A 166 -13.28 -2.62 -13.88
CA LYS A 166 -13.34 -1.83 -15.13
C LYS A 166 -12.35 -0.65 -15.11
N ARG A 167 -12.26 0.06 -13.98
CA ARG A 167 -11.32 1.19 -13.83
C ARG A 167 -9.87 0.74 -13.91
N VAL A 168 -9.52 -0.36 -13.23
CA VAL A 168 -8.17 -0.91 -13.25
C VAL A 168 -7.80 -1.45 -14.64
N ARG A 169 -8.74 -2.11 -15.33
CA ARG A 169 -8.54 -2.54 -16.73
C ARG A 169 -8.23 -1.37 -17.66
N LYS A 170 -9.01 -0.28 -17.57
CA LYS A 170 -8.75 0.92 -18.36
C LYS A 170 -7.35 1.49 -18.11
N ALA A 171 -6.92 1.57 -16.86
CA ALA A 171 -5.58 2.03 -16.51
C ALA A 171 -4.47 1.09 -17.05
N LEU A 172 -4.69 -0.23 -17.01
CA LEU A 172 -3.80 -1.22 -17.61
C LEU A 172 -3.66 -1.04 -19.13
N ASP A 173 -4.78 -0.85 -19.83
CA ASP A 173 -4.79 -0.74 -21.30
C ASP A 173 -4.11 0.56 -21.76
N SER A 174 -4.25 1.65 -21.01
CA SER A 174 -3.53 2.90 -21.26
C SER A 174 -2.00 2.82 -21.12
N LEU A 175 -1.46 1.79 -20.46
CA LEU A 175 -0.01 1.57 -20.34
C LEU A 175 0.57 0.60 -21.38
N ARG A 176 -0.31 -0.01 -22.18
CA ARG A 176 0.05 -0.96 -23.25
C ARG A 176 0.10 -0.29 -24.62
N GLY A 177 -0.70 0.74 -24.82
CA GLY A 177 -0.62 1.64 -25.99
C GLY A 177 0.48 2.67 -25.77
#